data_AF-A0A151P511-F1
#
_entry.id   AF-A0A151P511-F1
#
_cell.length_a   1.000
_cell.length_b   1.000
_cell.length_c   1.000
_cell.angle_alpha   90.00
_cell.angle_beta   90.00
_cell.angle_gamma   90.00
#
_symmetry.space_group_name_H-M   'P 1'
#
loop_
_entity.id
_entity.type
_entity.pdbx_description
1 polymer ?
#
loop_
_entity_poly.entity_id
_entity_poly.type
_entity_poly.pdbx_seq_one_letter_code
_entity_poly.pdbx_strand_id
1 'polypeptide(L)'
;MTMLSQGWRHHGGNLYYFSRKKNSWEEAERFCMSQNSHLSSVLSPEEQEYLATQVKGANHWIGLSDREAEGSWRWVDGSKYTEG
;
A
#
# COMPACT_ATOMS: atom_id res chain seq x y z
N MET A 1 22.71 -3.99 0.77
CA MET A 1 21.65 -5.00 0.55
C MET A 1 20.55 -4.36 -0.27
N THR A 2 19.99 -5.05 -1.25
CA THR A 2 18.87 -4.53 -2.07
C THR A 2 17.55 -4.78 -1.35
N MET A 3 16.54 -3.94 -1.56
CA MET A 3 15.20 -4.11 -0.97
C MET A 3 14.62 -5.50 -1.25
N LEU A 4 14.90 -6.08 -2.42
CA LEU A 4 14.49 -7.44 -2.78
C LEU A 4 14.99 -8.50 -1.80
N SER A 5 16.22 -8.36 -1.30
CA SER A 5 16.79 -9.29 -0.29
C SER A 5 16.10 -9.20 1.08
N GLN A 6 15.33 -8.14 1.33
CA GLN A 6 14.58 -7.90 2.57
C GLN A 6 13.10 -8.33 2.45
N GLY A 7 12.74 -9.03 1.38
CA GLY A 7 11.40 -9.57 1.16
C GLY A 7 10.45 -8.65 0.38
N TRP A 8 10.97 -7.57 -0.20
CA TRP A 8 10.20 -6.74 -1.13
C TRP A 8 10.03 -7.45 -2.48
N ARG A 9 8.90 -7.20 -3.13
CA ARG A 9 8.54 -7.79 -4.42
C ARG A 9 8.42 -6.71 -5.47
N HIS A 10 9.02 -6.95 -6.64
CA HIS A 10 8.93 -6.01 -7.76
C HIS A 10 7.77 -6.37 -8.68
N HIS A 11 6.95 -5.38 -9.03
CA HIS A 11 5.88 -5.50 -10.02
C HIS A 11 5.54 -4.12 -10.60
N GLY A 12 5.34 -4.02 -11.92
CA GLY A 12 4.95 -2.75 -12.57
C GLY A 12 5.90 -1.56 -12.36
N GLY A 13 7.19 -1.80 -12.06
CA GLY A 13 8.16 -0.74 -11.75
C GLY A 13 8.19 -0.31 -10.27
N ASN A 14 7.31 -0.84 -9.44
CA ASN A 14 7.21 -0.56 -8.01
C ASN A 14 7.74 -1.72 -7.15
N LEU A 15 8.04 -1.41 -5.89
CA LEU A 15 8.40 -2.40 -4.87
C LEU A 15 7.30 -2.47 -3.80
N TYR A 16 6.82 -3.68 -3.53
CA TYR A 16 5.76 -3.95 -2.57
C TYR A 16 6.27 -4.78 -1.39
N TYR A 17 5.82 -4.43 -0.20
CA TYR A 17 6.08 -5.17 1.03
C TYR A 17 4.77 -5.63 1.67
N PHE A 18 4.62 -6.93 1.85
CA PHE A 18 3.44 -7.53 2.46
C PHE A 18 3.71 -7.83 3.92
N SER A 19 3.25 -6.94 4.81
CA SER A 19 3.42 -7.10 6.25
C SER A 19 2.72 -8.37 6.77
N ARG A 20 3.36 -9.03 7.74
CA ARG A 20 2.78 -10.16 8.49
C ARG A 20 2.20 -9.73 9.84
N LYS A 21 2.39 -8.47 10.24
CA LYS A 21 1.91 -7.93 11.51
C LYS A 21 0.50 -7.37 11.35
N LYS A 22 -0.35 -7.61 12.34
CA LYS A 22 -1.67 -6.99 12.44
C LYS A 22 -1.52 -5.69 13.23
N ASN A 23 -1.54 -4.58 12.50
CA ASN A 23 -1.41 -3.24 13.04
C ASN A 23 -2.70 -2.46 12.77
N SER A 24 -2.94 -1.39 13.52
CA SER A 24 -3.86 -0.35 13.09
C SER A 24 -3.38 0.28 11.78
N TRP A 25 -4.27 0.94 11.04
CA TRP A 25 -3.90 1.61 9.79
C TRP A 25 -2.77 2.63 10.00
N GLU A 26 -2.82 3.39 11.10
CA GLU A 26 -1.79 4.37 11.49
C GLU A 26 -0.42 3.75 11.74
N GLU A 27 -0.39 2.65 12.49
CA GLU A 27 0.85 1.94 12.79
C GLU A 27 1.44 1.30 11.53
N ALA A 28 0.58 0.85 10.60
CA ALA A 28 1.02 0.34 9.31
C ALA A 28 1.64 1.44 8.44
N GLU A 29 1.02 2.62 8.36
CA GLU A 29 1.58 3.76 7.61
C GLU A 29 2.89 4.26 8.24
N ARG A 30 2.95 4.43 9.57
CA ARG A 30 4.20 4.80 10.25
C ARG A 30 5.33 3.79 10.00
N PHE A 31 4.99 2.50 9.94
CA PHE A 31 5.95 1.46 9.60
C PHE A 31 6.45 1.63 8.15
N CYS A 32 5.56 1.83 7.18
CA CYS A 32 5.92 2.09 5.79
C CYS A 32 6.83 3.32 5.67
N MET A 33 6.47 4.44 6.32
CA MET A 33 7.30 5.66 6.31
C MET A 33 8.71 5.41 6.88
N SER A 34 8.83 4.57 7.91
CA SER A 34 10.15 4.18 8.46
C SER A 34 11.02 3.40 7.48
N GLN A 35 10.42 2.79 6.46
CA GLN A 35 11.08 2.09 5.37
C GLN A 35 11.23 2.95 4.11
N ASN A 36 11.02 4.27 4.23
CA ASN A 36 11.05 5.22 3.13
C ASN A 36 10.03 4.86 2.02
N SER A 37 8.86 4.38 2.44
CA SER A 37 7.73 4.00 1.59
C SER A 37 6.40 4.46 2.20
N HIS A 38 5.28 4.13 1.55
CA HIS A 38 3.92 4.40 2.05
C HIS A 38 3.05 3.15 1.93
N LEU A 39 1.90 3.12 2.60
CA LEU A 39 0.85 2.15 2.27
C LEU A 39 0.47 2.29 0.79
N SER A 40 0.30 1.14 0.12
CA SER A 40 0.15 1.09 -1.34
C SER A 40 -1.07 1.88 -1.80
N SER A 41 -0.89 2.70 -2.84
CA SER A 41 -1.99 3.09 -3.71
C SER A 41 -2.37 1.94 -4.65
N VAL A 42 -3.54 2.07 -5.27
CA VAL A 42 -3.99 1.19 -6.35
C VAL A 42 -4.49 2.07 -7.48
N LEU A 43 -3.70 2.14 -8.55
CA LEU A 43 -3.89 3.09 -9.65
C LEU A 43 -4.23 2.41 -10.99
N SER A 44 -4.22 1.07 -11.03
CA SER A 44 -4.58 0.31 -12.22
C SER A 44 -5.27 -1.01 -11.90
N PRO A 45 -6.07 -1.55 -12.84
CA PRO A 45 -6.65 -2.90 -12.69
C PRO A 45 -5.60 -4.01 -12.57
N GLU A 46 -4.45 -3.87 -13.26
CA GLU A 46 -3.35 -4.83 -13.20
C GLU A 46 -2.72 -4.85 -11.80
N GLU A 47 -2.51 -3.69 -11.20
CA GLU A 47 -2.02 -3.58 -9.82
C GLU A 47 -3.02 -4.16 -8.82
N GLN A 48 -4.30 -3.87 -8.98
CA GLN A 48 -5.36 -4.45 -8.14
C GLN A 48 -5.36 -5.98 -8.20
N GLU A 49 -5.27 -6.56 -9.39
CA GLU A 49 -5.20 -8.01 -9.58
C GLU A 49 -3.93 -8.59 -8.95
N TYR A 50 -2.78 -7.96 -9.18
CA TYR A 50 -1.52 -8.37 -8.57
C TYR A 50 -1.61 -8.40 -7.05
N LEU A 51 -2.04 -7.31 -6.41
CA LEU A 51 -2.16 -7.22 -4.95
C LEU A 51 -3.12 -8.29 -4.40
N ALA A 52 -4.29 -8.46 -5.03
CA ALA A 52 -5.27 -9.47 -4.64
C ALA A 52 -4.70 -10.90 -4.70
N THR A 53 -3.91 -11.23 -5.73
CA THR A 53 -3.27 -12.54 -5.84
C THR A 53 -2.21 -12.78 -4.75
N GLN A 54 -1.49 -11.73 -4.34
CA GLN A 54 -0.42 -11.84 -3.36
C GLN A 54 -0.93 -12.01 -1.92
N VAL A 55 -2.04 -11.36 -1.57
CA VAL A 55 -2.61 -11.44 -0.21
C VAL A 55 -3.36 -12.75 0.06
N LYS A 56 -3.73 -13.50 -0.98
CA LYS A 56 -4.37 -14.84 -0.88
C LYS A 56 -5.58 -14.87 0.07
N GLY A 57 -6.41 -13.83 0.03
CA GLY A 57 -7.60 -13.69 0.88
C GLY A 57 -7.33 -13.18 2.30
N ALA A 58 -6.09 -12.82 2.64
CA ALA A 58 -5.80 -12.08 3.86
C ALA A 58 -6.15 -10.59 3.67
N ASN A 59 -6.61 -9.96 4.76
CA ASN A 59 -6.85 -8.52 4.76
C ASN A 59 -5.56 -7.77 5.05
N HIS A 60 -5.25 -6.79 4.20
CA HIS A 60 -4.11 -5.89 4.32
C HIS A 60 -4.59 -4.44 4.21
N TRP A 61 -3.98 -3.55 4.99
CA TRP A 61 -4.23 -2.11 4.84
C TRP A 61 -3.63 -1.59 3.53
N ILE A 62 -4.33 -0.65 2.91
CA ILE A 62 -3.88 0.14 1.76
C ILE A 62 -3.94 1.63 2.12
N GLY A 63 -3.37 2.47 1.24
CA GLY A 63 -3.14 3.88 1.52
C GLY A 63 -4.35 4.80 1.36
N LEU A 64 -5.53 4.29 1.01
CA LEU A 64 -6.70 5.14 0.77
C LEU A 64 -7.31 5.59 2.10
N SER A 65 -7.45 6.90 2.28
CA SER A 65 -7.91 7.48 3.54
C SER A 65 -8.62 8.82 3.33
N ASP A 66 -9.61 9.12 4.17
CA ASP A 66 -10.32 10.41 4.22
C ASP A 66 -10.02 11.17 5.52
N ARG A 67 -8.99 10.76 6.26
CA ARG A 67 -8.70 11.28 7.62
C ARG A 67 -8.34 12.75 7.68
N GLU A 68 -7.87 13.33 6.58
CA GLU A 68 -7.62 14.78 6.51
C GLU A 68 -8.91 15.59 6.41
N ALA A 69 -9.93 15.04 5.73
CA ALA A 69 -11.24 15.65 5.59
C ALA A 69 -12.25 14.55 5.24
N GLU A 70 -13.20 14.28 6.15
CA GLU A 70 -14.22 13.26 5.98
C GLU A 70 -14.96 13.42 4.65
N GLY A 71 -15.07 12.32 3.89
CA GLY A 71 -15.63 12.32 2.54
C GLY A 71 -14.67 12.76 1.43
N SER A 72 -13.43 13.16 1.75
CA SER A 72 -12.37 13.49 0.77
C SER A 72 -11.29 12.42 0.77
N TRP A 73 -11.52 11.36 -0.02
CA TRP A 73 -10.58 10.25 -0.17
C TRP A 73 -9.30 10.64 -0.90
N ARG A 74 -8.17 10.32 -0.28
CA ARG A 74 -6.82 10.57 -0.81
C ARG A 74 -5.90 9.40 -0.51
N TRP A 75 -4.93 9.18 -1.39
CA TRP A 75 -3.86 8.24 -1.15
C TRP A 75 -2.75 8.92 -0.33
N VAL A 76 -2.28 8.24 0.72
CA VAL A 76 -1.21 8.75 1.61
C VAL A 76 0.15 8.91 0.93
N ASP A 77 0.37 8.23 -0.20
CA ASP A 77 1.57 8.39 -1.02
C ASP A 77 1.51 9.64 -1.94
N GLY A 78 0.40 10.39 -1.90
CA GLY A 78 0.16 11.57 -2.73
C GLY A 78 -0.37 11.26 -4.14
N SER A 79 -0.62 9.99 -4.45
CA SER A 79 -1.20 9.60 -5.74
C SER A 79 -2.60 10.19 -5.92
N LYS A 80 -2.94 10.52 -7.17
CA LYS A 80 -4.25 11.08 -7.49
C LYS A 80 -5.32 10.02 -7.29
N TYR A 81 -6.29 10.31 -6.42
CA TYR A 81 -7.51 9.53 -6.35
C TYR A 81 -8.37 9.85 -7.57
N THR A 82 -8.74 8.82 -8.33
CA THR A 82 -9.71 8.91 -9.42
C THR A 82 -10.89 8.03 -9.07
N GLU A 83 -12.06 8.64 -8.90
CA GLU A 83 -13.32 7.90 -8.88
C GLU A 83 -13.50 7.23 -10.24
N GLY A 84 -13.79 5.92 -10.21
CA GLY A 84 -14.03 5.10 -11.40
C GLY A 84 -15.42 5.29 -11.97
#